data_AF-A0AB34YAG4-F1
#
_entry.id   AF-A0AB34YAG4-F1
#
_cell.length_a   1.000
_cell.length_b   1.000
_cell.length_c   1.000
_cell.angle_alpha   90.00
_cell.angle_beta   90.00
_cell.angle_gamma   90.00
#
_symmetry.space_group_name_H-M   'P 1'
#
loop_
_entity.id
_entity.type
_entity.pdbx_description
1 polymer ?
#
loop_
_entity_poly.entity_id
_entity_poly.type
_entity_poly.pdbx_seq_one_letter_code
_entity_poly.pdbx_strand_id
1 'polypeptide(L)' 'MSTSHGGPAFPSTVEAGEDRFGNKSHVFYRGMTLRDYFAGQALASWPITDHSTDLASKCYALADAMLAARGH' A
#
# COMPACT_ATOMS: atom_id res chain seq x y z
N MET A 1 6.38 -11.55 8.10
CA MET A 1 6.08 -10.54 7.06
C MET A 1 5.58 -9.30 7.79
N SER A 2 6.49 -8.37 8.04
CA SER A 2 6.34 -7.35 9.10
C SER A 2 5.07 -6.52 8.92
N THR A 3 4.23 -6.53 9.95
CA THR A 3 3.00 -5.74 10.12
C THR A 3 3.24 -4.22 10.08
N SER A 4 4.50 -3.78 10.00
CA SER A 4 4.91 -2.37 10.03
C SER A 4 4.38 -1.51 8.89
N HIS A 5 3.90 -2.10 7.79
CA HIS A 5 3.37 -1.36 6.63
C HIS A 5 1.86 -1.54 6.43
N GLY A 6 1.16 -2.13 7.41
CA GLY A 6 -0.28 -2.38 7.33
C GLY A 6 -0.72 -3.51 6.39
N GLY A 7 0.22 -4.28 5.84
CA GLY A 7 -0.07 -5.36 4.87
C GLY A 7 -0.31 -4.84 3.45
N PRO A 8 -0.84 -5.66 2.53
CA PRO A 8 -1.20 -5.23 1.17
C PRO A 8 -2.33 -4.19 1.20
N ALA A 9 -2.26 -3.18 0.32
CA ALA A 9 -3.32 -2.17 0.17
C ALA A 9 -4.66 -2.79 -0.23
N PHE A 10 -4.60 -3.82 -1.08
CA PHE A 10 -5.74 -4.61 -1.51
C PHE A 10 -5.44 -6.09 -1.21
N PRO A 11 -5.80 -6.59 -0.02
CA PRO A 11 -5.50 -7.95 0.38
C PRO A 11 -6.11 -8.97 -0.59
N SER A 12 -5.27 -9.83 -1.17
CA SER A 12 -5.69 -10.98 -1.95
C SER A 12 -5.05 -12.25 -1.37
N THR A 13 -5.76 -13.37 -1.49
CA THR A 13 -5.20 -14.69 -1.18
C THR A 13 -4.16 -15.01 -2.25
N VAL A 14 -2.87 -15.01 -1.86
CA VAL A 14 -1.74 -15.32 -2.75
C VAL A 14 -1.64 -16.82 -3.07
N GLU A 15 -2.67 -17.61 -2.74
CA GLU A 15 -2.70 -19.01 -3.12
C GLU A 15 -2.83 -19.08 -4.63
N ALA A 16 -1.83 -19.66 -5.28
CA ALA A 16 -1.93 -20.09 -6.66
C ALA A 16 -3.02 -21.17 -6.73
N GLY A 17 -4.28 -20.75 -6.79
CA GLY A 17 -5.39 -21.66 -7.07
C GLY A 17 -5.20 -22.26 -8.46
N GLU A 18 -5.67 -23.47 -8.68
CA GLU A 18 -5.78 -24.00 -10.04
C GLU A 18 -7.04 -23.43 -10.68
N ASP A 19 -6.96 -22.99 -11.93
CA ASP A 19 -8.15 -22.68 -12.69
C ASP A 19 -8.98 -23.96 -12.94
N ARG A 20 -10.17 -23.82 -13.52
CA ARG A 20 -11.04 -24.98 -13.83
C ARG A 20 -10.44 -25.96 -14.85
N PHE A 21 -9.31 -25.63 -15.44
CA PHE A 21 -8.59 -26.43 -16.42
C PHE A 21 -7.28 -27.02 -15.87
N GLY A 22 -7.01 -26.85 -14.56
CA GLY A 22 -5.80 -27.38 -13.91
C GLY A 22 -4.55 -26.53 -14.17
N ASN A 23 -4.67 -25.33 -14.72
CA ASN A 23 -3.53 -24.42 -14.82
C ASN A 23 -3.31 -23.75 -13.47
N LYS A 24 -2.06 -23.78 -12.98
CA LYS A 24 -1.67 -23.01 -11.80
C LYS A 24 -1.91 -21.52 -12.07
N SER A 25 -2.75 -20.88 -11.27
CA SER A 25 -2.95 -19.43 -11.39
C SER A 25 -1.65 -18.71 -11.08
N HIS A 26 -1.48 -17.58 -11.77
CA HIS A 26 -0.27 -16.77 -11.70
C HIS A 26 0.02 -16.37 -10.25
N VAL A 27 1.29 -16.48 -9.86
CA VAL A 27 1.79 -15.96 -8.58
C VAL A 27 1.35 -14.50 -8.46
N PHE A 28 0.46 -14.19 -7.52
CA PHE A 28 0.06 -12.82 -7.28
C PHE A 28 1.26 -12.05 -6.73
N TYR A 29 1.73 -11.05 -7.48
CA TYR A 29 2.69 -10.08 -6.95
C TYR A 29 2.04 -9.38 -5.75
N ARG A 30 2.81 -9.16 -4.70
CA ARG A 30 2.34 -8.61 -3.42
C ARG A 30 1.70 -7.21 -3.51
N GLY A 31 1.78 -6.54 -4.67
CA GLY A 31 1.20 -5.23 -4.90
C GLY A 31 1.81 -4.14 -4.03
N MET A 32 1.08 -3.03 -3.89
CA MET A 32 1.42 -1.92 -2.98
C MET A 32 1.08 -2.29 -1.53
N THR A 33 1.87 -1.81 -0.57
CA THR A 33 1.48 -1.87 0.85
C THR A 33 0.39 -0.86 1.15
N LEU A 34 -0.36 -1.07 2.24
CA LEU A 34 -1.37 -0.10 2.68
C LEU A 34 -0.73 1.25 3.02
N ARG A 35 0.50 1.25 3.54
CA ARG A 35 1.32 2.46 3.72
C ARG A 35 1.52 3.21 2.41
N ASP A 36 1.92 2.52 1.34
CA ASP A 36 2.14 3.14 0.03
C ASP A 36 0.84 3.72 -0.54
N TYR A 37 -0.29 3.03 -0.33
CA TYR A 37 -1.59 3.52 -0.75
C TYR A 37 -1.97 4.83 -0.04
N PHE A 38 -1.83 4.91 1.29
CA PHE A 38 -2.10 6.14 2.03
C PHE A 38 -1.14 7.27 1.66
N ALA A 39 0.15 6.97 1.46
CA ALA A 39 1.11 7.96 0.99
C ALA A 39 0.74 8.51 -0.40
N GLY A 40 0.28 7.64 -1.31
CA GLY A 40 -0.22 8.05 -2.63
C GLY A 40 -1.47 8.93 -2.56
N GLN A 41 -2.41 8.65 -1.65
CA GLN A 41 -3.57 9.51 -1.42
C GLN A 41 -3.16 10.89 -0.87
N ALA A 42 -2.23 10.93 0.08
CA ALA A 42 -1.69 12.18 0.61
C ALA A 42 -1.02 13.01 -0.51
N LEU A 43 -0.20 12.36 -1.33
CA LEU A 43 0.47 12.98 -2.48
C LEU A 43 -0.53 13.56 -3.48
N ALA A 44 -1.61 12.83 -3.79
CA ALA A 44 -2.62 13.27 -4.75
C ALA A 44 -3.38 14.54 -4.31
N SER A 45 -3.48 14.77 -3.00
CA SER A 45 -4.13 15.96 -2.44
C SER A 45 -3.18 17.15 -2.26
N TRP A 46 -1.88 16.96 -2.50
CA TRP A 46 -0.88 17.96 -2.15
C TRP A 46 -0.93 19.17 -3.10
N PRO A 47 -0.82 20.41 -2.59
CA PRO A 47 -0.83 21.60 -3.45
C PRO A 47 0.28 21.58 -4.48
N ILE A 48 -0.07 21.81 -5.76
CA ILE A 48 0.89 21.89 -6.88
C ILE A 48 1.90 23.05 -6.68
N THR A 49 1.53 24.05 -5.89
CA THR A 49 2.36 25.20 -5.54
C THR A 49 3.43 24.89 -4.49
N ASP A 50 3.35 23.74 -3.82
CA ASP A 50 4.39 23.30 -2.90
C ASP A 50 5.47 22.55 -3.70
N HIS A 51 6.67 23.13 -3.74
CA HIS A 51 7.85 22.59 -4.41
C HIS A 51 8.86 21.99 -3.43
N SER A 52 8.40 21.64 -2.22
CA SER A 52 9.26 21.04 -1.21
C SER A 52 9.81 19.67 -1.64
N THR A 53 11.12 19.48 -1.45
CA THR A 53 11.81 18.24 -1.80
C THR A 53 11.55 17.12 -0.80
N ASP A 54 10.97 17.43 0.36
CA ASP A 54 10.63 16.50 1.43
C ASP A 54 9.17 16.00 1.36
N LEU A 55 8.45 16.32 0.28
CA LEU A 55 7.05 15.94 0.08
C LEU A 55 6.80 14.44 0.28
N ALA A 56 7.68 13.59 -0.26
CA ALA A 56 7.58 12.14 -0.07
C ALA A 56 7.60 11.77 1.42
N SER A 57 8.52 12.36 2.20
CA SER A 57 8.63 12.12 3.65
C SER A 57 7.36 12.56 4.38
N LYS A 58 6.79 13.71 4.03
CA LYS A 58 5.52 14.19 4.60
C LYS A 58 4.35 13.25 4.30
N CYS A 59 4.26 12.74 3.08
CA CYS A 59 3.22 11.79 2.68
C CYS A 59 3.33 10.47 3.45
N TYR A 60 4.55 9.95 3.63
CA TYR A 60 4.76 8.75 4.44
C TYR A 60 4.49 8.97 5.92
N ALA A 61 4.80 10.15 6.47
CA ALA A 61 4.44 10.49 7.85
C ALA A 61 2.91 10.51 8.07
N LEU A 62 2.16 11.04 7.09
CA LEU A 62 0.69 10.96 7.10
C LEU A 62 0.19 9.52 7.01
N ALA A 63 0.80 8.69 6.14
CA ALA A 63 0.47 7.28 6.03
C ALA A 63 0.70 6.52 7.35
N ASP A 64 1.81 6.80 8.03
CA ASP A 64 2.15 6.20 9.33
C ASP A 64 1.14 6.63 10.41
N ALA A 65 0.69 7.89 10.39
CA ALA A 65 -0.37 8.38 11.28
C ALA A 65 -1.72 7.69 11.01
N MET A 66 -2.08 7.44 9.74
CA MET A 66 -3.30 6.69 9.38
C MET A 66 -3.23 5.24 9.85
N LEU A 67 -2.08 4.59 9.73
CA LEU A 67 -1.86 3.24 10.25
C LEU A 67 -1.97 3.19 11.79
N ALA A 68 -1.40 4.17 12.49
CA ALA A 68 -1.50 4.27 13.94
C ALA A 68 -2.96 4.48 14.39
N ALA A 69 -3.70 5.37 13.72
CA ALA A 69 -5.12 5.62 14.01
C ALA A 69 -6.01 4.38 13.80
N ARG A 70 -5.59 3.45 12.94
CA ARG A 70 -6.29 2.19 12.71
C ARG A 70 -6.18 1.19 13.87
N GLY A 71 -5.26 1.40 14.81
CA GLY A 71 -5.13 0.59 16.03
C GLY A 71 -4.40 -0.74 15.82
N HIS A 72 -3.20 -0.69 15.23
CA HIS A 72 -2.28 -1.84 15.24
C HIS A 72 -1.95 -2.31 16.66
#